data_AF-A0A397TT24-F1
#
_entry.id   AF-A0A397TT24-F1
#
_cell.length_a   1.000
_cell.length_b   1.000
_cell.length_c   1.000
_cell.angle_alpha   90.00
_cell.angle_beta   90.00
_cell.angle_gamma   90.00
#
_symmetry.space_group_name_H-M   'P 1'
#
loop_
_entity.id
_entity.type
_entity.pdbx_description
1 polymer ?
#
loop_
_entity_poly.entity_id
_entity_poly.type
_entity_poly.pdbx_seq_one_letter_code
_entity_poly.pdbx_strand_id
1 'polypeptide(L)'
;MNHDPTFKNTYCKTRRYPYTKKTLNFLYNKTALFLVQHFQSIFYNRGKSIPKPNKNNKKKKLPTTYYLATLEKDVDLRHLPTAYSTAHPPRPELCDSCRCSLVDENGMVFVCGHGYHNNCYNGKCKHCEKFYKKGIFKNVQKFLTRIEKGADTLTEEDLDDDNDDEENVEE
;
A
#
# COMPACT_ATOMS: atom_id res chain seq x y z
N MET A 1 -4.87 29.51 36.71
CA MET A 1 -6.02 28.91 36.00
C MET A 1 -6.64 27.85 36.91
N ASN A 2 -7.87 28.06 37.36
CA ASN A 2 -8.59 27.10 38.22
C ASN A 2 -8.93 25.85 37.41
N HIS A 3 -8.34 24.70 37.76
CA HIS A 3 -8.83 23.41 37.31
C HIS A 3 -10.14 23.12 38.03
N ASP A 4 -11.26 23.60 37.48
CA ASP A 4 -12.59 23.25 37.96
C ASP A 4 -12.76 21.71 37.88
N PRO A 5 -12.82 21.01 39.02
CA PRO A 5 -12.92 19.56 39.04
C PRO A 5 -14.30 19.06 38.60
N THR A 6 -15.26 19.97 38.35
CA THR A 6 -16.65 19.64 37.99
C THR A 6 -16.72 18.78 36.73
N PHE A 7 -15.94 19.10 35.69
CA PHE A 7 -15.92 18.28 34.46
C PHE A 7 -15.39 16.87 34.73
N LYS A 8 -14.22 16.74 35.37
CA LYS A 8 -13.60 15.45 35.70
C LYS A 8 -14.51 14.60 36.59
N ASN A 9 -15.09 15.20 37.62
CA ASN A 9 -16.02 14.53 38.53
C ASN A 9 -17.31 14.10 37.83
N THR A 10 -17.87 14.93 36.95
CA THR A 10 -19.09 14.59 36.19
C THR A 10 -18.81 13.45 35.22
N TYR A 11 -17.69 13.50 34.51
CA TYR A 11 -17.26 12.46 33.59
C TYR A 11 -17.02 11.12 34.30
N CYS A 12 -16.28 11.11 35.40
CA CYS A 12 -16.03 9.90 36.20
C CYS A 12 -17.30 9.31 36.81
N LYS A 13 -18.29 10.14 37.19
CA LYS A 13 -19.56 9.68 37.78
C LYS A 13 -20.55 9.16 36.74
N THR A 14 -20.58 9.74 35.55
CA THR A 14 -21.55 9.41 34.49
C THR A 14 -21.11 8.26 33.60
N ARG A 15 -19.80 8.07 33.40
CA ARG A 15 -19.27 6.96 32.61
C ARG A 15 -18.59 5.93 33.50
N ARG A 16 -19.32 4.86 33.83
CA ARG A 16 -18.67 3.63 34.32
C ARG A 16 -17.89 3.02 33.16
N TYR A 17 -16.57 3.02 33.28
CA TYR A 17 -15.72 2.33 32.32
C TYR A 17 -16.12 0.83 32.32
N PRO A 18 -16.43 0.23 31.15
CA PRO A 18 -17.09 -1.07 31.10
C PRO A 18 -16.19 -2.23 31.56
N TYR A 19 -14.88 -1.99 31.67
CA TYR A 19 -13.92 -3.02 32.04
C TYR A 19 -13.40 -2.82 33.45
N THR A 20 -13.40 -3.92 34.22
CA THR A 20 -12.71 -3.95 35.51
C THR A 20 -11.19 -3.94 35.29
N LYS A 21 -10.41 -3.60 36.34
CA LYS A 21 -8.93 -3.72 36.29
C LYS A 21 -8.48 -5.12 35.87
N LYS A 22 -9.17 -6.17 36.34
CA LYS A 22 -8.89 -7.56 35.97
C LYS A 22 -9.13 -7.80 34.47
N THR A 23 -10.24 -7.28 33.94
CA THR A 23 -10.57 -7.39 32.50
C THR A 23 -9.56 -6.62 31.65
N LEU A 24 -9.16 -5.42 32.08
CA LEU A 24 -8.12 -4.63 31.42
C LEU A 24 -6.79 -5.38 31.37
N ASN A 25 -6.33 -5.93 32.51
CA ASN A 25 -5.09 -6.71 32.56
C ASN A 25 -5.16 -7.94 31.64
N PHE A 26 -6.31 -8.62 31.60
CA PHE A 26 -6.51 -9.75 30.70
C PHE A 26 -6.42 -9.33 29.21
N LEU A 27 -7.11 -8.24 28.82
CA LEU A 27 -7.06 -7.72 27.46
C LEU A 27 -5.67 -7.26 27.08
N TYR A 28 -4.97 -6.57 27.99
CA TYR A 28 -3.58 -6.14 27.80
C TYR A 28 -2.68 -7.35 27.52
N ASN A 29 -2.71 -8.37 28.37
CA ASN A 29 -1.88 -9.57 28.19
C ASN A 29 -2.23 -10.32 26.90
N LYS A 30 -3.53 -10.43 26.58
CA LYS A 30 -3.99 -11.09 25.35
C LYS A 30 -3.52 -10.35 24.10
N THR A 31 -3.62 -9.02 24.08
CA THR A 31 -3.15 -8.19 22.97
C THR A 31 -1.63 -8.24 22.86
N ALA A 32 -0.90 -8.18 23.98
CA ALA A 32 0.55 -8.31 23.98
C ALA A 32 1.00 -9.64 23.36
N LEU A 33 0.38 -10.75 23.77
CA LEU A 33 0.68 -12.07 23.20
C LEU A 33 0.37 -12.13 21.70
N PHE A 34 -0.80 -11.65 21.29
CA PHE A 34 -1.18 -11.57 19.88
C PHE A 34 -0.18 -10.75 19.05
N LEU A 35 0.21 -9.57 19.52
CA LEU A 35 1.16 -8.71 18.81
C LEU A 35 2.52 -9.39 18.68
N VAL A 36 3.04 -10.01 19.73
CA VAL A 36 4.31 -10.74 19.69
C VAL A 36 4.25 -11.87 18.67
N GLN A 37 3.20 -12.69 18.71
CA GLN A 37 3.00 -13.79 17.75
C GLN A 37 2.85 -13.27 16.31
N HIS A 38 2.12 -12.17 16.13
CA HIS A 38 1.89 -11.57 14.81
C HIS A 38 3.20 -11.01 14.22
N PHE A 39 3.99 -10.27 14.99
CA PHE A 39 5.29 -9.76 14.53
C PHE A 39 6.28 -10.89 14.26
N GLN A 40 6.26 -11.96 15.05
CA GLN A 40 7.06 -13.15 14.80
C GLN A 40 6.66 -13.81 13.46
N SER A 41 5.37 -13.92 13.17
CA SER A 41 4.87 -14.39 11.87
C SER A 41 5.32 -13.49 10.72
N ILE A 42 5.23 -12.16 10.88
CA ILE A 42 5.74 -11.19 9.88
C ILE A 42 7.23 -11.44 9.60
N PHE A 43 8.04 -11.59 10.65
CA PHE A 43 9.47 -11.79 10.53
C PHE A 43 9.81 -13.09 9.78
N TYR A 44 9.19 -14.22 10.16
CA TYR A 44 9.44 -15.49 9.49
C TYR A 44 8.88 -15.59 8.07
N ASN A 45 7.92 -14.74 7.71
CA ASN A 45 7.30 -14.71 6.38
C ASN A 45 7.86 -13.62 5.46
N ARG A 46 8.97 -12.97 5.84
CA ARG A 46 9.72 -12.07 4.95
C ARG A 46 10.05 -12.76 3.63
N GLY A 47 9.77 -12.08 2.51
CA GLY A 47 10.03 -12.59 1.17
C GLY A 47 9.09 -13.71 0.68
N LYS A 48 8.15 -14.19 1.50
CA LYS A 48 7.21 -15.27 1.11
C LYS A 48 5.92 -14.77 0.47
N SER A 49 5.63 -13.47 0.57
CA SER A 49 4.51 -12.87 -0.15
C SER A 49 4.87 -12.74 -1.63
N ILE A 50 4.03 -13.28 -2.50
CA ILE A 50 4.35 -13.40 -3.92
C ILE A 50 3.20 -12.89 -4.80
N PRO A 51 3.51 -12.33 -5.97
CA PRO A 51 2.49 -12.04 -6.97
C PRO A 51 1.84 -13.33 -7.45
N LYS A 52 0.51 -13.34 -7.60
CA LYS A 52 -0.17 -14.45 -8.26
C LYS A 52 -0.08 -14.27 -9.78
N PRO A 53 0.39 -15.30 -10.51
CA PRO A 53 0.47 -15.22 -11.96
C PRO A 53 -0.92 -15.12 -12.56
N ASN A 54 -1.09 -14.20 -13.50
CA ASN A 54 -2.35 -14.07 -14.25
C ASN A 54 -2.40 -15.20 -15.30
N LYS A 55 -3.24 -16.21 -15.08
CA LYS A 55 -3.27 -17.45 -15.88
C LYS A 55 -3.68 -17.25 -17.34
N ASN A 56 -4.23 -16.09 -17.69
CA ASN A 56 -4.95 -15.90 -18.96
C ASN A 56 -4.18 -15.13 -20.05
N ASN A 57 -2.94 -14.66 -19.81
CA ASN A 57 -2.29 -13.73 -20.75
C ASN A 57 -0.93 -14.22 -21.26
N LYS A 58 -0.78 -14.24 -22.60
CA LYS A 58 0.47 -14.49 -23.34
C LYS A 58 1.49 -13.32 -23.25
N LYS A 59 1.14 -12.19 -22.62
CA LYS A 59 2.01 -11.02 -22.40
C LYS A 59 2.30 -10.83 -20.90
N LYS A 60 3.51 -10.36 -20.56
CA LYS A 60 3.97 -10.01 -19.20
C LYS A 60 3.19 -8.80 -18.64
N LYS A 61 1.93 -8.98 -18.24
CA LYS A 61 1.19 -7.96 -17.48
C LYS A 61 1.62 -7.95 -16.02
N LEU A 62 1.53 -6.79 -15.36
CA LEU A 62 1.74 -6.70 -13.92
C LEU A 62 0.73 -7.59 -13.16
N PRO A 63 1.13 -8.16 -12.03
CA PRO A 63 0.22 -8.95 -11.19
C PRO A 63 -0.91 -8.07 -10.62
N THR A 64 -2.15 -8.53 -10.74
CA THR A 64 -3.34 -7.85 -10.18
C THR A 64 -3.67 -8.31 -8.76
N THR A 65 -3.05 -9.39 -8.31
CA THR A 65 -3.31 -10.02 -7.01
C THR A 65 -1.99 -10.51 -6.40
N TYR A 66 -1.86 -10.33 -5.10
CA TYR A 66 -0.72 -10.82 -4.32
C TYR A 66 -1.21 -11.75 -3.21
N TYR A 67 -0.47 -12.82 -2.98
CA TYR A 67 -0.65 -13.64 -1.79
C TYR A 67 0.19 -13.05 -0.65
N LEU A 68 -0.45 -12.67 0.46
CA LEU A 68 0.23 -12.20 1.67
C LEU A 68 0.42 -13.33 2.66
N ALA A 69 1.65 -13.83 2.78
CA ALA A 69 1.97 -15.02 3.56
C ALA A 69 1.57 -14.91 5.05
N THR A 70 1.80 -13.76 5.67
CA THR A 70 1.44 -13.52 7.08
C THR A 70 -0.08 -13.55 7.32
N LEU A 71 -0.87 -13.14 6.32
CA LEU A 71 -2.33 -13.08 6.43
C LEU A 71 -3.01 -14.32 5.84
N GLU A 72 -2.25 -15.17 5.16
CA GLU A 72 -2.73 -16.34 4.41
C GLU A 72 -3.89 -15.98 3.46
N LYS A 73 -3.78 -14.82 2.81
CA LYS A 73 -4.85 -14.26 1.98
C LYS A 73 -4.34 -13.68 0.67
N ASP A 74 -5.16 -13.83 -0.34
CA ASP A 74 -5.03 -13.10 -1.58
C ASP A 74 -5.60 -11.70 -1.41
N VAL A 75 -4.84 -10.71 -1.83
CA VAL A 75 -5.26 -9.31 -1.85
C VAL A 75 -5.13 -8.76 -3.25
N ASP A 76 -6.17 -8.05 -3.66
CA ASP A 76 -6.15 -7.27 -4.88
C ASP A 76 -5.17 -6.09 -4.72
N LEU A 77 -4.48 -5.76 -5.80
CA LEU A 77 -3.49 -4.67 -5.89
C LEU A 77 -3.99 -3.33 -5.32
N ARG A 78 -5.29 -3.04 -5.42
CA ARG A 78 -5.92 -1.81 -4.89
C ARG A 78 -5.82 -1.68 -3.36
N HIS A 79 -5.55 -2.78 -2.66
CA HIS A 79 -5.34 -2.79 -1.21
C HIS A 79 -3.87 -2.63 -0.82
N LEU A 80 -2.96 -2.57 -1.79
CA LEU A 80 -1.54 -2.42 -1.56
C LEU A 80 -1.07 -0.98 -1.79
N PRO A 81 0.10 -0.60 -1.22
CA PRO A 81 0.74 0.66 -1.54
C PRO A 81 0.95 0.85 -3.05
N THR A 82 0.86 2.09 -3.54
CA THR A 82 0.94 2.44 -4.96
C THR A 82 2.14 1.83 -5.70
N ALA A 83 3.29 1.69 -5.04
CA ALA A 83 4.49 1.14 -5.66
C ALA A 83 4.27 -0.25 -6.28
N TYR A 84 3.40 -1.08 -5.68
CA TYR A 84 3.06 -2.40 -6.23
C TYR A 84 2.36 -2.31 -7.59
N SER A 85 1.67 -1.19 -7.86
CA SER A 85 0.99 -0.91 -9.13
C SER A 85 1.89 -0.28 -10.19
N THR A 86 3.10 0.13 -9.82
CA THR A 86 4.07 0.68 -10.77
C THR A 86 4.93 -0.43 -11.34
N ALA A 87 5.53 -0.20 -12.51
CA ALA A 87 6.56 -1.09 -13.07
C ALA A 87 7.79 -1.30 -12.15
N HIS A 88 7.90 -0.53 -11.06
CA HIS A 88 8.98 -0.56 -10.08
C HIS A 88 8.43 -0.99 -8.71
N PRO A 89 8.20 -2.29 -8.46
CA PRO A 89 7.69 -2.75 -7.17
C PRO A 89 8.69 -2.45 -6.03
N PRO A 90 8.20 -2.32 -4.77
CA PRO A 90 9.04 -2.03 -3.61
C PRO A 90 10.24 -2.96 -3.48
N ARG A 91 11.40 -2.37 -3.18
CA ARG A 91 12.63 -3.08 -2.80
C ARG A 91 13.06 -2.56 -1.43
N PRO A 92 12.58 -3.16 -0.32
CA PRO A 92 12.72 -2.57 1.02
C PRO A 92 14.16 -2.28 1.45
N GLU A 93 15.13 -2.98 0.86
CA GLU A 93 16.54 -2.90 1.22
C GLU A 93 17.33 -1.93 0.34
N LEU A 94 16.74 -1.39 -0.73
CA LEU A 94 17.45 -0.57 -1.73
C LEU A 94 16.78 0.79 -1.96
N CYS A 95 17.60 1.81 -2.16
CA CYS A 95 17.15 3.13 -2.54
C CYS A 95 16.64 3.14 -3.99
N ASP A 96 15.44 3.66 -4.21
CA ASP A 96 14.84 3.79 -5.53
C ASP A 96 15.52 4.85 -6.40
N SER A 97 16.36 5.70 -5.83
CA SER A 97 17.18 6.67 -6.57
C SER A 97 18.52 6.09 -7.01
N CYS A 98 19.40 5.74 -6.07
CA CYS A 98 20.79 5.35 -6.34
C CYS A 98 21.03 3.83 -6.34
N ARG A 99 20.03 3.02 -5.99
CA ARG A 99 20.12 1.55 -5.86
C ARG A 99 21.06 1.04 -4.76
N CYS A 100 21.66 1.92 -3.94
CA CYS A 100 22.45 1.52 -2.77
C CYS A 100 21.56 1.05 -1.59
N SER A 101 22.17 0.30 -0.67
CA SER A 101 21.52 -0.22 0.55
C SER A 101 20.88 0.90 1.38
N LEU A 102 19.65 0.67 1.84
CA LEU A 102 18.96 1.52 2.83
C LEU A 102 19.23 1.10 4.28
N VAL A 103 19.96 0.00 4.50
CA VAL A 103 20.13 -0.59 5.84
C VAL A 103 21.15 0.18 6.68
N ASP A 104 22.17 0.74 6.04
CA ASP A 104 23.35 1.33 6.71
C ASP A 104 23.32 2.87 6.72
N GLU A 105 22.44 3.46 5.92
CA GLU A 105 22.29 4.90 5.75
C GLU A 105 20.85 5.28 6.14
N ASN A 106 20.61 6.45 6.72
CA ASN A 106 19.28 6.94 7.16
C ASN A 106 18.28 7.01 5.98
N GLY A 107 17.81 5.85 5.54
CA GLY A 107 16.85 5.61 4.51
C GLY A 107 15.46 5.56 5.10
N MET A 108 14.49 5.99 4.32
CA MET A 108 13.09 5.96 4.69
C MET A 108 12.27 5.30 3.59
N VAL A 109 11.36 4.43 4.00
CA VAL A 109 10.33 3.86 3.12
C VAL A 109 9.08 4.71 3.26
N PHE A 110 8.61 5.26 2.14
CA PHE A 110 7.42 6.11 2.10
C PHE A 110 6.14 5.28 2.06
N VAL A 111 4.99 5.92 2.30
CA VAL A 111 3.66 5.29 2.28
C VAL A 111 3.32 4.61 0.96
N CYS A 112 3.92 5.04 -0.15
CA CYS A 112 3.76 4.37 -1.43
C CYS A 112 4.50 3.03 -1.51
N GLY A 113 5.44 2.75 -0.61
CA GLY A 113 6.26 1.53 -0.57
C GLY A 113 7.68 1.71 -1.13
N HIS A 114 7.98 2.82 -1.79
CA HIS A 114 9.34 3.12 -2.29
C HIS A 114 10.25 3.67 -1.19
N GLY A 115 11.52 3.29 -1.24
CA GLY A 115 12.54 3.65 -0.27
C GLY A 115 13.58 4.62 -0.83
N TYR A 116 13.98 5.62 -0.06
CA TYR A 116 15.02 6.58 -0.45
C TYR A 116 15.92 6.91 0.72
N HIS A 117 17.20 7.17 0.45
CA HIS A 117 18.03 7.94 1.37
C HIS A 117 17.49 9.36 1.48
N ASN A 118 17.67 9.98 2.65
CA ASN A 118 17.26 11.38 2.87
C ASN A 118 17.80 12.32 1.78
N ASN A 119 19.08 12.18 1.42
CA ASN A 119 19.72 13.01 0.38
C ASN A 119 19.31 12.64 -1.04
N CYS A 120 18.78 11.44 -1.25
CA CYS A 120 18.30 10.99 -2.56
C CYS A 120 16.85 11.42 -2.83
N TYR A 121 16.10 11.78 -1.80
CA TYR A 121 14.70 12.14 -1.92
C TYR A 121 14.53 13.60 -2.33
N ASN A 122 14.00 13.84 -3.53
CA ASN A 122 13.80 15.19 -4.07
C ASN A 122 12.36 15.71 -3.84
N GLY A 123 11.75 15.43 -2.68
CA GLY A 123 10.41 15.89 -2.33
C GLY A 123 9.23 15.10 -2.93
N LYS A 124 9.49 14.14 -3.83
CA LYS A 124 8.46 13.28 -4.44
C LYS A 124 9.03 11.92 -4.90
N CYS A 125 8.17 10.90 -4.95
CA CYS A 125 8.53 9.60 -5.53
C CYS A 125 8.43 9.65 -7.06
N LYS A 126 9.57 9.52 -7.76
CA LYS A 126 9.63 9.57 -9.24
C LYS A 126 8.80 8.47 -9.91
N HIS A 127 8.78 7.26 -9.34
CA HIS A 127 8.06 6.12 -9.89
C HIS A 127 6.54 6.31 -9.80
N CYS A 128 6.06 6.76 -8.64
CA CYS A 128 4.64 7.07 -8.45
C CYS A 128 4.19 8.26 -9.28
N GLU A 129 5.00 9.33 -9.35
CA GLU A 129 4.67 10.50 -10.19
C GLU A 129 4.50 10.09 -11.65
N LYS A 130 5.43 9.29 -12.19
CA LYS A 130 5.35 8.79 -13.56
C LYS A 130 4.09 7.95 -13.78
N PHE A 131 3.82 7.02 -12.87
CA PHE A 131 2.62 6.17 -12.90
C PHE A 131 1.34 7.02 -12.92
N TYR A 132 1.22 7.99 -12.02
CA TYR A 132 0.03 8.85 -11.96
C TYR A 132 -0.12 9.72 -13.21
N LYS A 133 0.97 10.33 -13.71
CA LYS A 133 0.92 11.12 -14.96
C LYS A 133 0.43 10.28 -16.13
N LYS A 134 0.95 9.05 -16.28
CA LYS A 134 0.52 8.12 -17.32
C LYS A 134 -0.95 7.73 -17.17
N GLY A 135 -1.37 7.37 -15.95
CA GLY A 135 -2.74 6.99 -15.64
C GLY A 135 -3.74 8.13 -15.88
N ILE A 136 -3.41 9.35 -15.45
CA ILE A 136 -4.24 10.54 -15.68
C ILE A 136 -4.39 10.78 -17.18
N PHE A 137 -3.28 10.79 -17.94
CA PHE A 137 -3.33 11.00 -19.38
C PHE A 137 -4.19 9.94 -20.08
N LYS A 138 -3.96 8.65 -19.77
CA LYS A 138 -4.74 7.53 -20.32
C LYS A 138 -6.23 7.69 -20.01
N ASN A 139 -6.59 8.00 -18.76
CA ASN A 139 -7.99 8.13 -18.36
C ASN A 139 -8.68 9.35 -19.00
N VAL A 140 -7.98 10.49 -19.11
CA VAL A 140 -8.50 11.70 -19.78
C VAL A 140 -8.74 11.42 -21.26
N GLN A 141 -7.80 10.76 -21.94
CA GLN A 141 -7.97 10.39 -23.35
C GLN A 141 -9.20 9.49 -23.54
N LYS A 142 -9.32 8.42 -22.74
CA LYS A 142 -10.53 7.56 -22.78
C LYS A 142 -11.82 8.34 -22.57
N PHE A 143 -11.82 9.27 -21.61
CA PHE A 143 -12.98 10.09 -21.31
C PHE A 143 -13.36 10.99 -22.49
N LEU A 144 -12.39 11.67 -23.11
CA LEU A 144 -12.61 12.51 -24.30
C LEU A 144 -13.14 11.68 -25.48
N THR A 145 -12.54 10.51 -25.74
CA THR A 145 -12.99 9.61 -26.81
C THR A 145 -14.45 9.18 -26.63
N ARG A 146 -14.90 8.95 -25.39
CA ARG A 146 -16.32 8.61 -25.12
C ARG A 146 -17.25 9.80 -25.36
N ILE A 147 -16.84 11.01 -24.98
CA ILE A 147 -17.61 12.23 -25.27
C ILE A 147 -17.76 12.43 -26.79
N GLU A 148 -16.68 12.23 -27.54
CA GLU A 148 -16.66 12.42 -29.00
C GLU A 148 -17.47 11.35 -29.76
N LYS A 149 -17.48 10.10 -29.28
CA LYS A 149 -18.23 8.98 -29.90
C LYS A 149 -19.76 9.12 -29.83
N GLY A 150 -20.30 10.04 -29.01
CA GLY A 150 -21.75 10.28 -28.93
C GLY A 150 -22.46 9.30 -27.97
N ALA A 151 -23.45 8.55 -28.46
CA ALA A 151 -24.24 7.65 -27.59
C ALA A 151 -23.38 6.57 -26.92
N ASP A 152 -23.47 6.48 -25.59
CA ASP A 152 -22.70 5.57 -24.74
C ASP A 152 -23.20 4.13 -24.91
N THR A 153 -22.74 3.47 -25.98
CA THR A 153 -22.94 2.05 -26.19
C THR A 153 -21.67 1.34 -25.72
N LEU A 154 -21.79 0.58 -24.62
CA LEU A 154 -20.69 -0.25 -24.10
C LEU A 154 -20.23 -1.21 -25.21
N THR A 155 -18.99 -1.03 -25.67
CA THR A 155 -18.37 -1.91 -26.68
C THR A 155 -17.41 -2.90 -26.01
N GLU A 156 -17.12 -4.03 -26.67
CA GLU A 156 -16.14 -5.00 -26.16
C GLU A 156 -14.74 -4.37 -25.99
N GLU A 157 -14.42 -3.31 -26.75
CA GLU A 157 -13.18 -2.53 -26.63
C GLU A 157 -13.05 -1.81 -25.27
N ASP A 158 -14.16 -1.44 -24.63
CA ASP A 158 -14.17 -0.79 -23.31
C ASP A 158 -13.84 -1.76 -22.17
N LEU A 159 -13.90 -3.07 -22.43
CA LEU A 159 -13.66 -4.12 -21.44
C LEU A 159 -12.20 -4.61 -21.42
N ASP A 160 -11.40 -4.31 -22.46
CA ASP A 160 -10.12 -4.99 -22.72
C ASP A 160 -8.85 -4.11 -22.60
N ASP A 161 -8.96 -2.93 -22.00
CA ASP A 161 -7.92 -1.91 -22.10
C ASP A 161 -6.95 -1.81 -20.91
N ASP A 162 -6.27 -2.93 -20.68
CA ASP A 162 -5.06 -3.03 -19.83
C ASP A 162 -3.79 -3.26 -20.68
N ASN A 163 -3.77 -2.82 -21.94
CA ASN A 163 -2.62 -3.01 -22.82
C ASN A 163 -1.63 -1.83 -22.78
N ASP A 164 -0.36 -2.24 -22.73
CA ASP A 164 0.87 -1.54 -23.11
C ASP A 164 1.50 -0.52 -22.14
N ASP A 165 2.15 -1.07 -21.12
CA ASP A 165 3.37 -0.52 -20.52
C ASP A 165 4.59 -1.27 -21.09
N GLU A 166 4.92 -1.05 -22.37
CA GLU A 166 6.31 -1.25 -22.81
C GLU A 166 7.11 -0.02 -22.39
N GLU A 167 7.92 -0.17 -21.34
CA GLU A 167 9.06 0.70 -21.13
C GLU A 167 10.32 -0.14 -21.28
N ASN A 168 11.13 0.24 -22.27
CA ASN A 168 12.48 -0.28 -22.48
C ASN A 168 13.24 -0.28 -21.16
N VAL A 169 13.69 -1.47 -20.79
CA VAL A 169 14.72 -1.65 -19.77
C VAL A 169 16.01 -1.18 -20.41
N GLU A 170 16.37 0.09 -20.18
CA GLU A 170 17.75 0.51 -20.30
C GLU A 170 18.44 0.31 -18.94
N GLU A 171 19.63 -0.29 -19.05
CA GLU A 171 20.45 -0.99 -18.07
C GLU A 171 20.89 -0.15 -16.86
#